data_AF-A0A497XKC6-F1
#
_entry.id   AF-A0A497XKC6-F1
#
_cell.length_a   1.000
_cell.length_b   1.000
_cell.length_c   1.000
_cell.angle_alpha   90.00
_cell.angle_beta   90.00
_cell.angle_gamma   90.00
#
_symmetry.space_group_name_H-M   'P 1'
#
loop_
_entity.id
_entity.type
_entity.pdbx_description
1 polymer ?
#
loop_
_entity_poly.entity_id
_entity_poly.type
_entity_poly.pdbx_seq_one_letter_code
_entity_poly.pdbx_strand_id
1 'polypeptide(L)'
;MGRLLASLALAVAASPVFALDGQAPLQPQQAGYAFEQSRVVALQRFLGRAHGISLLVSACMDRPEYLDAALAAYIPWRERQESAIAAAQKELARHYFGSRAGEARWPDLVRALNLKNQLEPAPGAADLAAACETLPLALQRPRYDFAAQLRLQASLAEATAGAETELRWRWCREHLDDASRLVLDRRYDVWREINAPRQKQAEAALQGEWPFDAPADSLAAWQDLLQRDPLLRGDAAACEAFSESLKRPQAALRKAFLPTELSP
;
A
#
# COMPACT_ATOMS: atom_id res chain seq x y z
N MET A 1 -32.90 -43.19 31.63
CA MET A 1 -31.45 -42.91 31.71
C MET A 1 -31.08 -42.09 30.49
N GLY A 2 -31.15 -40.76 30.64
CA GLY A 2 -31.05 -39.79 29.56
C GLY A 2 -29.60 -39.53 29.14
N ARG A 3 -29.38 -39.49 27.82
CA ARG A 3 -28.10 -39.14 27.21
C ARG A 3 -27.89 -37.63 27.35
N LEU A 4 -26.82 -37.26 28.06
CA LEU A 4 -26.27 -35.90 28.11
C LEU A 4 -25.70 -35.54 26.73
N LEU A 5 -26.42 -34.71 25.98
CA LEU A 5 -25.87 -34.00 24.81
C LEU A 5 -25.13 -32.77 25.32
N ALA A 6 -23.80 -32.85 25.33
CA ALA A 6 -22.94 -31.70 25.55
C ALA A 6 -23.08 -30.75 24.36
N SER A 7 -23.65 -29.57 24.62
CA SER A 7 -23.69 -28.47 23.67
C SER A 7 -22.32 -27.82 23.62
N LEU A 8 -21.50 -28.20 22.63
CA LEU A 8 -20.36 -27.39 22.21
C LEU A 8 -20.90 -26.21 21.41
N ALA A 9 -21.20 -25.12 22.12
CA ALA A 9 -21.32 -23.81 21.49
C ALA A 9 -19.92 -23.43 20.99
N LEU A 10 -19.63 -23.71 19.72
CA LEU A 10 -18.54 -23.04 19.02
C LEU A 10 -18.92 -21.56 18.96
N ALA A 11 -18.27 -20.77 19.80
CA ALA A 11 -18.15 -19.34 19.60
C ALA A 11 -17.37 -19.12 18.31
N VAL A 12 -18.07 -19.13 17.17
CA VAL A 12 -17.57 -18.48 15.96
C VAL A 12 -17.44 -17.03 16.34
N ALA A 13 -16.20 -16.59 16.54
CA ALA A 13 -15.87 -15.18 16.69
C ALA A 13 -16.53 -14.46 15.53
N ALA A 14 -17.57 -13.68 15.85
CA ALA A 14 -18.18 -12.76 14.92
C ALA A 14 -17.04 -11.92 14.33
N SER A 15 -16.82 -12.08 13.04
CA SER A 15 -15.96 -11.15 12.31
C SER A 15 -16.46 -9.74 12.64
N PRO A 16 -15.59 -8.77 12.96
CA PRO A 16 -16.00 -7.41 13.33
C PRO A 16 -16.65 -6.62 12.18
N VAL A 17 -17.06 -7.29 11.11
CA VAL A 17 -17.56 -6.73 9.86
C VAL A 17 -19.00 -6.22 9.99
N PHE A 18 -19.78 -6.64 11.00
CA PHE A 18 -21.22 -6.31 11.06
C PHE A 18 -21.76 -5.82 12.42
N ALA A 19 -20.91 -5.40 13.35
CA ALA A 19 -21.42 -4.68 14.52
C ALA A 19 -21.82 -3.25 14.11
N LEU A 20 -23.11 -3.02 13.85
CA LEU A 20 -23.72 -1.69 13.85
C LEU A 20 -23.71 -1.16 15.29
N ASP A 21 -22.54 -0.75 15.77
CA ASP A 21 -22.43 -0.04 17.04
C ASP A 21 -22.98 1.38 16.85
N GLY A 22 -23.93 1.76 17.70
CA GLY A 22 -24.65 3.04 17.72
C GLY A 22 -23.81 4.28 18.03
N GLN A 23 -22.51 4.25 17.75
CA GLN A 23 -21.60 5.37 17.90
C GLN A 23 -21.64 6.23 16.61
N ALA A 24 -21.80 7.54 16.78
CA ALA A 24 -21.88 8.46 15.64
C ALA A 24 -20.63 8.33 14.75
N PRO A 25 -20.80 8.34 13.40
CA PRO A 25 -19.68 8.29 12.46
C PRO A 25 -18.61 9.34 12.75
N LEU A 26 -17.34 8.95 12.71
CA LEU A 26 -16.26 9.92 12.69
C LEU A 26 -16.29 10.69 11.37
N GLN A 27 -16.16 12.02 11.46
CA GLN A 27 -15.95 12.87 10.30
C GLN A 27 -14.46 12.90 9.98
N PRO A 28 -14.05 12.54 8.75
CA PRO A 28 -12.66 12.56 8.38
C PRO A 28 -12.18 14.00 8.11
N GLN A 29 -10.93 14.31 8.45
CA GLN A 29 -10.30 15.61 8.21
C GLN A 29 -9.97 15.83 6.72
N GLN A 30 -9.74 14.73 6.01
CA GLN A 30 -9.51 14.65 4.57
C GLN A 30 -10.24 13.43 4.02
N ALA A 31 -10.68 13.46 2.76
CA ALA A 31 -11.40 12.34 2.15
C ALA A 31 -10.83 11.99 0.79
N GLY A 32 -11.00 10.73 0.39
CA GLY A 32 -10.54 10.23 -0.90
C GLY A 32 -9.05 9.86 -0.94
N TYR A 33 -8.56 9.61 -2.16
CA TYR A 33 -7.19 9.12 -2.38
C TYR A 33 -6.15 10.23 -2.22
N ALA A 34 -5.04 9.92 -1.54
CA ALA A 34 -3.96 10.86 -1.26
C ALA A 34 -2.83 10.68 -2.27
N PHE A 35 -3.07 10.98 -3.55
CA PHE A 35 -2.14 10.68 -4.66
C PHE A 35 -0.71 11.23 -4.46
N GLU A 36 -0.56 12.32 -3.72
CA GLU A 36 0.74 12.92 -3.37
C GLU A 36 1.52 12.15 -2.29
N GLN A 37 0.90 11.16 -1.63
CA GLN A 37 1.48 10.36 -0.56
C GLN A 37 1.49 8.89 -0.97
N SER A 38 2.53 8.47 -1.70
CA SER A 38 2.68 7.12 -2.27
C SER A 38 2.40 5.99 -1.26
N ARG A 39 2.91 6.12 -0.03
CA ARG A 39 2.65 5.18 1.06
C ARG A 39 1.17 5.12 1.43
N VAL A 40 0.52 6.27 1.60
CA VAL A 40 -0.91 6.32 1.92
C VAL A 40 -1.71 5.69 0.79
N VAL A 41 -1.44 6.01 -0.47
CA VAL A 41 -2.11 5.38 -1.62
C VAL A 41 -1.97 3.85 -1.59
N ALA A 42 -0.77 3.33 -1.31
CA ALA A 42 -0.55 1.89 -1.21
C ALA A 42 -1.43 1.26 -0.12
N LEU A 43 -1.56 1.92 1.04
CA LEU A 43 -2.42 1.47 2.14
C LEU A 43 -3.92 1.62 1.81
N GLN A 44 -4.32 2.68 1.11
CA GLN A 44 -5.70 2.88 0.66
C GLN A 44 -6.12 1.75 -0.30
N ARG A 45 -5.28 1.43 -1.30
CA ARG A 45 -5.50 0.31 -2.23
C ARG A 45 -5.57 -1.03 -1.50
N PHE A 46 -4.66 -1.23 -0.56
CA PHE A 46 -4.63 -2.42 0.29
C PHE A 46 -5.93 -2.57 1.07
N LEU A 47 -6.40 -1.52 1.76
CA LEU A 47 -7.61 -1.58 2.58
C LEU A 47 -8.83 -1.81 1.69
N GLY A 48 -8.88 -1.16 0.52
CA GLY A 48 -9.91 -1.38 -0.50
C GLY A 48 -9.99 -2.85 -0.94
N ARG A 49 -8.85 -3.49 -1.23
CA ARG A 49 -8.82 -4.93 -1.57
C ARG A 49 -9.25 -5.80 -0.41
N ALA A 50 -8.75 -5.52 0.80
CA ALA A 50 -9.12 -6.27 2.00
C ALA A 50 -10.63 -6.22 2.23
N HIS A 51 -11.23 -5.04 2.06
CA HIS A 51 -12.67 -4.83 2.16
C HIS A 51 -13.43 -5.57 1.06
N GLY A 52 -13.02 -5.45 -0.20
CA GLY A 52 -13.64 -6.15 -1.32
C GLY A 52 -13.64 -7.67 -1.16
N ILE A 53 -12.55 -8.24 -0.62
CA ILE A 53 -12.49 -9.68 -0.29
C ILE A 53 -13.48 -10.02 0.80
N SER A 54 -13.58 -9.22 1.87
CA SER A 54 -14.58 -9.45 2.92
C SER A 54 -16.01 -9.40 2.39
N LEU A 55 -16.32 -8.48 1.46
CA LEU A 55 -17.65 -8.43 0.83
C LEU A 55 -17.90 -9.66 -0.06
N LEU A 56 -16.91 -10.09 -0.85
CA LEU A 56 -17.03 -11.30 -1.68
C LEU A 56 -17.23 -12.56 -0.83
N VAL A 57 -16.46 -12.71 0.24
CA VAL A 57 -16.60 -13.85 1.17
C VAL A 57 -17.98 -13.85 1.80
N SER A 58 -18.48 -12.70 2.25
CA SER A 58 -19.84 -12.59 2.79
C SER A 58 -20.87 -13.06 1.77
N ALA A 59 -20.79 -12.57 0.53
CA ALA A 59 -21.71 -12.96 -0.54
C ALA A 59 -21.63 -14.46 -0.90
N CYS A 60 -20.45 -15.08 -0.78
CA CYS A 60 -20.29 -16.52 -0.98
C CYS A 60 -20.82 -17.35 0.19
N MET A 61 -20.69 -16.85 1.42
CA MET A 61 -21.24 -17.51 2.61
C MET A 61 -22.77 -17.50 2.66
N ASP A 62 -23.41 -16.52 2.01
CA ASP A 62 -24.87 -16.49 1.84
C ASP A 62 -25.39 -17.61 0.90
N ARG A 63 -24.49 -18.37 0.27
CA ARG A 63 -24.80 -19.50 -0.62
C ARG A 63 -24.35 -20.83 0.01
N PRO A 64 -25.29 -21.73 0.37
CA PRO A 64 -24.96 -22.98 1.06
C PRO A 64 -23.90 -23.84 0.35
N GLU A 65 -23.88 -23.84 -0.99
CA GLU A 65 -22.93 -24.61 -1.81
C GLU A 65 -21.48 -24.10 -1.74
N TYR A 66 -21.26 -22.84 -1.32
CA TYR A 66 -19.92 -22.24 -1.23
C TYR A 66 -19.46 -21.96 0.20
N LEU A 67 -20.34 -22.08 1.20
CA LEU A 67 -20.09 -21.71 2.59
C LEU A 67 -18.80 -22.31 3.17
N ASP A 68 -18.67 -23.64 3.12
CA ASP A 68 -17.52 -24.34 3.72
C ASP A 68 -16.21 -23.99 3.01
N ALA A 69 -16.21 -23.94 1.68
CA ALA A 69 -15.04 -23.60 0.88
C ALA A 69 -14.59 -22.13 1.10
N ALA A 70 -15.55 -21.20 1.19
CA ALA A 70 -15.28 -19.80 1.45
C ALA A 70 -14.68 -19.59 2.85
N LEU A 71 -15.25 -20.22 3.88
CA LEU A 71 -14.73 -20.15 5.25
C LEU A 71 -13.33 -20.78 5.36
N ALA A 72 -13.14 -21.97 4.81
CA ALA A 72 -11.87 -22.69 4.85
C ALA A 72 -10.73 -21.92 4.14
N ALA A 73 -11.04 -21.13 3.11
CA ALA A 73 -10.07 -20.27 2.45
C ALA A 73 -9.84 -18.94 3.17
N TYR A 74 -10.91 -18.30 3.64
CA TYR A 74 -10.86 -16.94 4.17
C TYR A 74 -10.21 -16.88 5.54
N ILE A 75 -10.54 -17.78 6.47
CA ILE A 75 -10.02 -17.72 7.84
C ILE A 75 -8.49 -17.77 7.85
N PRO A 76 -7.82 -18.77 7.23
CA PRO A 76 -6.36 -18.82 7.23
C PRO A 76 -5.74 -17.64 6.47
N TRP A 77 -6.40 -17.16 5.40
CA TRP A 77 -5.92 -15.97 4.69
C TRP A 77 -5.97 -14.74 5.61
N ARG A 78 -7.07 -14.50 6.33
CA ARG A 78 -7.21 -13.37 7.26
C ARG A 78 -6.18 -13.42 8.39
N GLU A 79 -5.96 -14.58 8.98
CA GLU A 79 -4.96 -14.77 10.03
C GLU A 79 -3.55 -14.41 9.53
N ARG A 80 -3.16 -14.90 8.34
CA ARG A 80 -1.87 -14.55 7.74
C ARG A 80 -1.72 -13.04 7.46
N GLN A 81 -2.82 -12.35 7.17
CA GLN A 81 -2.80 -10.92 6.81
C GLN A 81 -3.13 -9.97 7.98
N GLU A 82 -3.45 -10.48 9.17
CA GLU A 82 -3.96 -9.70 10.29
C GLU A 82 -3.04 -8.53 10.65
N SER A 83 -1.74 -8.80 10.82
CA SER A 83 -0.74 -7.79 11.18
C SER A 83 -0.64 -6.68 10.14
N ALA A 84 -0.59 -7.03 8.85
CA ALA A 84 -0.54 -6.05 7.76
C ALA A 84 -1.82 -5.20 7.71
N ILE A 85 -2.97 -5.84 7.93
CA ILE A 85 -4.28 -5.18 7.94
C ILE A 85 -4.44 -4.24 9.14
N ALA A 86 -4.00 -4.65 10.33
CA ALA A 86 -4.01 -3.80 11.52
C ALA A 86 -3.07 -2.60 11.37
N ALA A 87 -1.88 -2.79 10.80
CA ALA A 87 -0.94 -1.71 10.53
C ALA A 87 -1.52 -0.69 9.54
N ALA A 88 -2.11 -1.17 8.43
CA ALA A 88 -2.76 -0.32 7.44
C ALA A 88 -3.93 0.48 8.04
N GLN A 89 -4.79 -0.16 8.84
CA GLN A 89 -5.88 0.53 9.54
C GLN A 89 -5.36 1.63 10.46
N LYS A 90 -4.36 1.32 11.29
CA LYS A 90 -3.79 2.30 12.22
C LYS A 90 -3.21 3.51 11.50
N GLU A 91 -2.53 3.30 10.40
CA GLU A 91 -1.90 4.38 9.64
C GLU A 91 -2.92 5.21 8.85
N LEU A 92 -3.88 4.57 8.19
CA LEU A 92 -4.97 5.28 7.53
C LEU A 92 -5.86 6.02 8.52
N ALA A 93 -6.04 5.50 9.73
CA ALA A 93 -6.77 6.18 10.79
C ALA A 93 -6.07 7.48 11.19
N ARG A 94 -4.74 7.47 11.31
CA ARG A 94 -3.95 8.70 11.55
C ARG A 94 -4.07 9.68 10.40
N HIS A 95 -4.00 9.18 9.17
CA HIS A 95 -4.16 10.02 7.99
C HIS A 95 -5.54 10.69 7.98
N TYR A 96 -6.63 9.93 8.07
CA TYR A 96 -7.97 10.48 7.92
C TYR A 96 -8.53 11.20 9.15
N PHE A 97 -8.14 10.81 10.36
CA PHE A 97 -8.79 11.28 11.59
C PHE A 97 -7.84 11.99 12.57
N GLY A 98 -6.54 12.08 12.26
CA GLY A 98 -5.56 12.82 13.06
C GLY A 98 -5.55 12.41 14.53
N SER A 99 -5.82 13.35 15.43
CA SER A 99 -5.88 13.12 16.88
C SER A 99 -6.92 12.08 17.30
N ARG A 100 -7.96 11.88 16.50
CA ARG A 100 -9.04 10.91 16.76
C ARG A 100 -8.79 9.54 16.14
N ALA A 101 -7.58 9.28 15.63
CA ALA A 101 -7.22 8.01 15.01
C ALA A 101 -7.46 6.79 15.91
N GLY A 102 -7.31 6.94 17.24
CA GLY A 102 -7.57 5.87 18.20
C GLY A 102 -9.04 5.48 18.34
N GLU A 103 -9.96 6.34 17.90
CA GLU A 103 -11.40 6.08 17.89
C GLU A 103 -11.87 5.43 16.58
N ALA A 104 -11.06 5.53 15.51
CA ALA A 104 -11.46 5.14 14.17
C ALA A 104 -11.55 3.63 14.02
N ARG A 105 -12.64 3.16 13.41
CA ARG A 105 -12.90 1.75 13.15
C ARG A 105 -12.98 1.48 11.65
N TRP A 106 -13.05 0.20 11.29
CA TRP A 106 -13.17 -0.22 9.90
C TRP A 106 -14.27 0.54 9.11
N PRO A 107 -15.50 0.72 9.63
CA PRO A 107 -16.55 1.44 8.91
C PRO A 107 -16.23 2.93 8.70
N ASP A 108 -15.50 3.56 9.61
CA ASP A 108 -15.05 4.95 9.43
C ASP A 108 -14.07 5.06 8.26
N LEU A 109 -13.13 4.13 8.15
CA LEU A 109 -12.17 4.07 7.04
C LEU A 109 -12.82 3.76 5.69
N VAL A 110 -13.78 2.83 5.66
CA VAL A 110 -14.60 2.51 4.47
C VAL A 110 -15.31 3.76 3.96
N ARG A 111 -15.93 4.54 4.87
CA ARG A 111 -16.56 5.83 4.50
C ARG A 111 -15.55 6.88 4.04
N ALA A 112 -14.43 7.03 4.73
CA ALA A 112 -13.39 8.02 4.36
C ALA A 112 -12.81 7.75 2.96
N LEU A 113 -12.75 6.47 2.57
CA LEU A 113 -12.34 6.01 1.24
C LEU A 113 -13.47 5.96 0.20
N ASN A 114 -14.70 6.28 0.60
CA ASN A 114 -15.89 6.15 -0.26
C ASN A 114 -16.04 4.75 -0.89
N LEU A 115 -15.77 3.70 -0.11
CA LEU A 115 -15.95 2.32 -0.55
C LEU A 115 -17.41 1.89 -0.42
N LYS A 116 -17.85 1.00 -1.32
CA LYS A 116 -19.17 0.37 -1.22
C LYS A 116 -19.25 -0.53 0.00
N ASN A 117 -20.40 -0.56 0.66
CA ASN A 117 -20.66 -1.43 1.83
C ASN A 117 -21.22 -2.82 1.48
N GLN A 118 -21.56 -3.04 0.21
CA GLN A 118 -22.16 -4.26 -0.30
C GLN A 118 -21.72 -4.53 -1.73
N LEU A 119 -21.67 -5.81 -2.12
CA LEU A 119 -21.52 -6.17 -3.52
C LEU A 119 -22.87 -6.00 -4.22
N GLU A 120 -22.96 -4.99 -5.06
CA GLU A 120 -24.04 -4.88 -6.02
C GLU A 120 -23.59 -5.60 -7.29
N PRO A 121 -24.41 -6.50 -7.87
CA PRO A 121 -24.08 -7.07 -9.18
C PRO A 121 -24.00 -5.92 -10.18
N ALA A 122 -22.78 -5.61 -10.65
CA ALA A 122 -22.62 -4.61 -11.69
C ALA A 122 -23.23 -5.14 -12.99
N PRO A 123 -23.78 -4.27 -13.87
CA PRO A 123 -24.22 -4.70 -15.19
C PRO A 123 -23.06 -5.34 -15.96
N GLY A 124 -23.17 -6.63 -16.29
CA GLY A 124 -22.10 -7.38 -16.95
C GLY A 124 -20.97 -7.87 -16.02
N ALA A 125 -21.13 -7.81 -14.70
CA ALA A 125 -20.19 -8.39 -13.76
C ALA A 125 -20.02 -9.91 -13.97
N ALA A 126 -18.82 -10.41 -13.68
CA ALA A 126 -18.56 -11.84 -13.58
C ALA A 126 -19.59 -12.50 -12.67
N ASP A 127 -20.05 -13.69 -13.07
CA ASP A 127 -21.00 -14.47 -12.28
C ASP A 127 -20.47 -14.65 -10.86
N LEU A 128 -21.25 -14.21 -9.85
CA LEU A 128 -20.93 -14.39 -8.44
C LEU A 128 -20.63 -15.86 -8.13
N ALA A 129 -21.29 -16.80 -8.81
CA ALA A 129 -20.99 -18.23 -8.70
C ALA A 129 -19.54 -18.55 -9.08
N ALA A 130 -19.06 -18.06 -10.23
CA ALA A 130 -17.68 -18.25 -10.68
C ALA A 130 -16.65 -17.55 -9.78
N ALA A 131 -17.01 -16.39 -9.22
CA ALA A 131 -16.17 -15.71 -8.24
C ALA A 131 -16.04 -16.51 -6.94
N CYS A 132 -17.14 -17.11 -6.45
CA CYS A 132 -17.14 -17.97 -5.28
C CYS A 132 -16.41 -19.30 -5.50
N GLU A 133 -16.58 -19.90 -6.68
CA GLU A 133 -15.88 -21.13 -7.06
C GLU A 133 -14.35 -20.93 -7.09
N THR A 134 -13.89 -19.79 -7.60
CA THR A 134 -12.46 -19.50 -7.73
C THR A 134 -11.82 -18.86 -6.50
N LEU A 135 -12.61 -18.43 -5.50
CA LEU A 135 -12.15 -17.73 -4.31
C LEU A 135 -11.01 -18.45 -3.55
N PRO A 136 -11.08 -19.76 -3.27
CA PRO A 136 -10.00 -20.45 -2.55
C PRO A 136 -8.66 -20.41 -3.26
N LEU A 137 -8.66 -20.56 -4.58
CA LEU A 137 -7.45 -20.47 -5.39
C LEU A 137 -6.97 -19.02 -5.51
N ALA A 138 -7.89 -18.06 -5.59
CA ALA A 138 -7.57 -16.65 -5.66
C ALA A 138 -6.80 -16.21 -4.41
N LEU A 139 -7.28 -16.49 -3.20
CA LEU A 139 -6.65 -16.06 -1.93
C LEU A 139 -5.24 -16.63 -1.67
N GLN A 140 -4.80 -17.61 -2.47
CA GLN A 140 -3.44 -18.16 -2.43
C GLN A 140 -2.47 -17.42 -3.35
N ARG A 141 -2.95 -16.53 -4.24
CA ARG A 141 -2.11 -15.82 -5.20
C ARG A 141 -1.28 -14.73 -4.52
N PRO A 142 -0.03 -14.47 -4.96
CA PRO A 142 0.85 -13.44 -4.38
C PRO A 142 0.23 -12.03 -4.31
N ARG A 143 -0.66 -11.68 -5.25
CA ARG A 143 -1.37 -10.39 -5.23
C ARG A 143 -2.28 -10.17 -4.01
N TYR A 144 -2.63 -11.23 -3.28
CA TYR A 144 -3.37 -11.18 -2.02
C TYR A 144 -2.50 -11.48 -0.79
N ASP A 145 -1.18 -11.65 -0.96
CA ASP A 145 -0.22 -11.55 0.13
C ASP A 145 0.11 -10.07 0.36
N PHE A 146 -0.67 -9.51 1.25
CA PHE A 146 -0.71 -8.11 1.60
C PHE A 146 0.59 -7.62 2.27
N ALA A 147 1.20 -8.46 3.12
CA ALA A 147 2.50 -8.16 3.70
C ALA A 147 3.62 -8.18 2.65
N ALA A 148 3.60 -9.13 1.70
CA ALA A 148 4.56 -9.16 0.59
C ALA A 148 4.39 -7.95 -0.33
N GLN A 149 3.16 -7.63 -0.75
CA GLN A 149 2.89 -6.49 -1.63
C GLN A 149 3.34 -5.16 -1.00
N LEU A 150 3.14 -4.95 0.31
CA LEU A 150 3.59 -3.71 0.96
C LEU A 150 5.12 -3.58 1.00
N ARG A 151 5.84 -4.70 1.17
CA ARG A 151 7.31 -4.72 1.08
C ARG A 151 7.78 -4.38 -0.34
N LEU A 152 7.13 -4.92 -1.36
CA LEU A 152 7.45 -4.62 -2.76
C LEU A 152 7.17 -3.15 -3.11
N GLN A 153 6.09 -2.56 -2.60
CA GLN A 153 5.81 -1.13 -2.75
C GLN A 153 6.87 -0.27 -2.07
N ALA A 154 7.39 -0.68 -0.91
CA ALA A 154 8.50 -0.01 -0.25
C ALA A 154 9.78 -0.07 -1.11
N SER A 155 10.10 -1.25 -1.66
CA SER A 155 11.23 -1.41 -2.59
C SER A 155 11.05 -0.57 -3.86
N LEU A 156 9.84 -0.50 -4.42
CA LEU A 156 9.55 0.36 -5.57
C LEU A 156 9.80 1.84 -5.24
N ALA A 157 9.31 2.33 -4.11
CA ALA A 157 9.54 3.72 -3.69
C ALA A 157 11.04 4.02 -3.45
N GLU A 158 11.78 3.08 -2.86
CA GLU A 158 13.23 3.20 -2.66
C GLU A 158 14.01 3.22 -3.98
N ALA A 159 13.67 2.32 -4.90
CA ALA A 159 14.26 2.29 -6.23
C ALA A 159 13.92 3.58 -7.01
N THR A 160 12.68 4.07 -6.88
CA THR A 160 12.23 5.33 -7.49
C THR A 160 13.05 6.50 -7.01
N ALA A 161 13.10 6.73 -5.70
CA ALA A 161 13.88 7.83 -5.15
C ALA A 161 15.37 7.75 -5.52
N GLY A 162 15.92 6.54 -5.62
CA GLY A 162 17.31 6.33 -6.04
C GLY A 162 17.54 6.71 -7.51
N ALA A 163 16.72 6.17 -8.41
CA ALA A 163 16.79 6.45 -9.84
C ALA A 163 16.55 7.93 -10.16
N GLU A 164 15.55 8.55 -9.53
CA GLU A 164 15.28 9.98 -9.69
C GLU A 164 16.46 10.85 -9.22
N THR A 165 17.09 10.49 -8.09
CA THR A 165 18.27 11.18 -7.58
C THR A 165 19.44 11.10 -8.58
N GLU A 166 19.69 9.90 -9.13
CA GLU A 166 20.75 9.71 -10.11
C GLU A 166 20.49 10.47 -11.42
N LEU A 167 19.25 10.41 -11.94
CA LEU A 167 18.86 11.12 -13.15
C LEU A 167 18.98 12.64 -12.98
N ARG A 168 18.52 13.17 -11.85
CA ARG A 168 18.62 14.60 -11.54
C ARG A 168 20.06 15.04 -11.33
N TRP A 169 20.90 14.21 -10.71
CA TRP A 169 22.34 14.45 -10.62
C TRP A 169 22.99 14.57 -12.00
N ARG A 170 22.73 13.63 -12.93
CA ARG A 170 23.25 13.68 -14.30
C ARG A 170 22.83 14.96 -15.02
N TRP A 171 21.54 15.30 -14.96
CA TRP A 171 21.01 16.53 -15.54
C TRP A 171 21.72 17.78 -14.99
N CYS A 172 21.80 17.90 -13.67
CA CYS A 172 22.36 19.09 -13.03
C CYS A 172 23.85 19.28 -13.27
N ARG A 173 24.62 18.22 -13.51
CA ARG A 173 26.03 18.36 -13.90
C ARG A 173 26.21 19.10 -15.21
N GLU A 174 25.29 18.95 -16.14
CA GLU A 174 25.32 19.60 -17.45
C GLU A 174 24.84 21.08 -17.39
N HIS A 175 24.14 21.46 -16.31
CA HIS A 175 23.45 22.75 -16.20
C HIS A 175 23.99 23.68 -15.11
N LEU A 176 24.96 23.22 -14.31
CA LEU A 176 25.65 24.02 -13.30
C LEU A 176 27.03 24.48 -13.77
N ASP A 177 27.47 25.63 -13.25
CA ASP A 177 28.86 26.09 -13.36
C ASP A 177 29.83 25.10 -12.68
N ASP A 178 31.13 25.23 -12.94
CA ASP A 178 32.15 24.29 -12.46
C ASP A 178 32.25 24.22 -10.93
N ALA A 179 32.08 25.34 -10.22
CA ALA A 179 32.16 25.37 -8.77
C ALA A 179 30.95 24.66 -8.14
N SER A 180 29.76 24.96 -8.63
CA SER A 180 28.50 24.37 -8.21
C SER A 180 28.44 22.88 -8.55
N ARG A 181 28.96 22.48 -9.71
CA ARG A 181 29.09 21.07 -10.13
C ARG A 181 29.98 20.27 -9.18
N LEU A 182 31.13 20.82 -8.78
CA LEU A 182 32.04 20.14 -7.85
C LEU A 182 31.43 19.95 -6.47
N VAL A 183 30.61 20.90 -6.00
CA VAL A 183 29.84 20.77 -4.76
C VAL A 183 28.77 19.69 -4.89
N LEU A 184 28.03 19.67 -6.01
CA LEU A 184 27.03 18.65 -6.31
C LEU A 184 27.65 17.24 -6.31
N ASP A 185 28.75 17.03 -7.03
CA ASP A 185 29.41 15.73 -7.17
C ASP A 185 29.84 15.17 -5.80
N ARG A 186 30.45 16.00 -4.94
CA ARG A 186 30.83 15.58 -3.58
C ARG A 186 29.62 15.16 -2.73
N ARG A 187 28.52 15.90 -2.82
CA ARG A 187 27.30 15.59 -2.06
C ARG A 187 26.63 14.32 -2.56
N TYR A 188 26.60 14.15 -3.89
CA TYR A 188 26.09 12.93 -4.50
C TYR A 188 26.95 11.71 -4.16
N ASP A 189 28.27 11.82 -4.14
CA ASP A 189 29.15 10.72 -3.77
C ASP A 189 28.88 10.23 -2.35
N VAL A 190 28.76 11.16 -1.38
CA VAL A 190 28.39 10.82 0.01
C VAL A 190 27.00 10.19 0.08
N TRP A 191 26.02 10.78 -0.62
CA TRP A 191 24.66 10.23 -0.66
C TRP A 191 24.66 8.81 -1.25
N ARG A 192 25.39 8.58 -2.35
CA ARG A 192 25.48 7.29 -3.04
C ARG A 192 26.16 6.25 -2.15
N GLU A 193 27.24 6.59 -1.46
CA GLU A 193 27.92 5.68 -0.54
C GLU A 193 26.96 5.16 0.54
N ILE A 194 26.13 6.05 1.10
CA ILE A 194 25.14 5.71 2.12
C ILE A 194 24.00 4.85 1.54
N ASN A 195 23.53 5.16 0.33
CA ASN A 195 22.27 4.61 -0.19
C ASN A 195 22.45 3.45 -1.19
N ALA A 196 23.62 3.26 -1.80
CA ALA A 196 23.85 2.24 -2.82
C ALA A 196 23.52 0.80 -2.36
N PRO A 197 23.87 0.36 -1.13
CA PRO A 197 23.46 -0.96 -0.66
C PRO A 197 21.94 -1.14 -0.62
N ARG A 198 21.22 -0.09 -0.20
CA ARG A 198 19.75 -0.10 -0.10
C ARG A 198 19.10 -0.08 -1.47
N GLN A 199 19.59 0.75 -2.38
CA GLN A 199 19.12 0.79 -3.76
C GLN A 199 19.29 -0.57 -4.45
N LYS A 200 20.46 -1.19 -4.31
CA LYS A 200 20.72 -2.54 -4.85
C LYS A 200 19.78 -3.59 -4.25
N GLN A 201 19.51 -3.52 -2.95
CA GLN A 201 18.57 -4.41 -2.28
C GLN A 201 17.15 -4.25 -2.82
N ALA A 202 16.70 -3.00 -3.01
CA ALA A 202 15.38 -2.69 -3.55
C ALA A 202 15.22 -3.19 -4.99
N GLU A 203 16.21 -2.93 -5.86
CA GLU A 203 16.20 -3.41 -7.25
C GLU A 203 16.22 -4.94 -7.32
N ALA A 204 17.02 -5.62 -6.48
CA ALA A 204 17.04 -7.08 -6.44
C ALA A 204 15.69 -7.68 -6.00
N ALA A 205 15.00 -7.04 -5.04
CA ALA A 205 13.66 -7.46 -4.64
C ALA A 205 12.66 -7.34 -5.80
N LEU A 206 12.70 -6.22 -6.53
CA LEU A 206 11.82 -5.95 -7.67
C LEU A 206 12.11 -6.83 -8.89
N GLN A 207 13.36 -7.27 -9.08
CA GLN A 207 13.72 -8.27 -10.09
C GLN A 207 13.16 -9.65 -9.76
N GLY A 208 13.11 -10.01 -8.47
CA GLY A 208 12.56 -11.28 -8.01
C GLY A 208 11.04 -11.33 -8.09
N GLU A 209 10.37 -10.27 -7.67
CA GLU A 209 8.91 -10.15 -7.74
C GLU A 209 8.50 -8.70 -8.01
N TRP A 210 7.60 -8.51 -8.98
CA TRP A 210 7.13 -7.18 -9.35
C TRP A 210 5.80 -6.85 -8.65
N PRO A 211 5.63 -5.66 -8.05
CA PRO A 211 4.38 -5.31 -7.37
C PRO A 211 3.20 -5.31 -8.34
N PHE A 212 2.07 -5.88 -7.91
CA PHE A 212 0.90 -6.05 -8.78
C PHE A 212 0.30 -4.74 -9.30
N ASP A 213 0.31 -3.67 -8.49
CA ASP A 213 -0.23 -2.35 -8.87
C ASP A 213 0.87 -1.33 -9.23
N ALA A 214 2.05 -1.82 -9.66
CA ALA A 214 3.13 -0.96 -10.12
C ALA A 214 2.74 -0.22 -11.41
N PRO A 215 3.32 0.96 -11.68
CA PRO A 215 2.98 1.79 -12.85
C PRO A 215 3.49 1.24 -14.20
N ALA A 216 4.21 0.11 -14.20
CA ALA A 216 4.70 -0.56 -15.39
C ALA A 216 4.65 -2.08 -15.18
N ASP A 217 4.93 -2.86 -16.24
CA ASP A 217 4.87 -4.33 -16.18
C ASP A 217 6.16 -4.99 -15.65
N SER A 218 7.24 -4.23 -15.52
CA SER A 218 8.54 -4.73 -15.04
C SER A 218 9.45 -3.61 -14.56
N LEU A 219 10.53 -3.97 -13.86
CA LEU A 219 11.58 -3.04 -13.46
C LEU A 219 12.20 -2.30 -14.65
N ALA A 220 12.49 -3.02 -15.74
CA ALA A 220 13.09 -2.41 -16.93
C ALA A 220 12.14 -1.42 -17.62
N ALA A 221 10.85 -1.78 -17.76
CA ALA A 221 9.85 -0.89 -18.32
C ALA A 221 9.64 0.35 -17.45
N TRP A 222 9.63 0.18 -16.12
CA TRP A 222 9.53 1.28 -15.18
C TRP A 222 10.76 2.21 -15.22
N GLN A 223 11.98 1.66 -15.34
CA GLN A 223 13.19 2.47 -15.50
C GLN A 223 13.17 3.29 -16.79
N ASP A 224 12.66 2.74 -17.90
CA ASP A 224 12.47 3.47 -19.16
C ASP A 224 11.45 4.61 -19.00
N LEU A 225 10.35 4.40 -18.27
CA LEU A 225 9.39 5.47 -17.95
C LEU A 225 10.05 6.62 -17.17
N LEU A 226 10.84 6.31 -16.14
CA LEU A 226 11.53 7.33 -15.34
C LEU A 226 12.53 8.14 -16.17
N GLN A 227 13.30 7.50 -17.05
CA GLN A 227 14.26 8.20 -17.91
C GLN A 227 13.61 9.26 -18.81
N ARG A 228 12.32 9.08 -19.11
CA ARG A 228 11.52 9.97 -19.96
C ARG A 228 10.77 11.03 -19.16
N ASP A 229 10.81 11.01 -17.83
CA ASP A 229 10.05 11.93 -16.98
C ASP A 229 10.61 13.36 -17.09
N PRO A 230 9.85 14.32 -17.65
CA PRO A 230 10.28 15.71 -17.75
C PRO A 230 10.39 16.40 -16.39
N LEU A 231 9.71 15.92 -15.33
CA LEU A 231 9.73 16.49 -13.99
C LEU A 231 11.07 16.31 -13.27
N LEU A 232 11.95 15.47 -13.81
CA LEU A 232 13.31 15.30 -13.31
C LEU A 232 14.27 16.39 -13.79
N ARG A 233 13.84 17.22 -14.75
CA ARG A 233 14.61 18.33 -15.31
C ARG A 233 14.23 19.64 -14.61
N GLY A 234 15.16 20.57 -14.58
CA GLY A 234 14.98 21.88 -13.96
C GLY A 234 16.04 22.88 -14.42
N ASP A 235 15.89 24.12 -13.97
CA ASP A 235 16.87 25.19 -14.17
C ASP A 235 18.02 25.09 -13.15
N ALA A 236 18.97 26.03 -13.23
CA ALA A 236 20.12 26.09 -12.32
C ALA A 236 19.68 26.20 -10.84
N ALA A 237 18.63 26.98 -10.54
CA ALA A 237 18.12 27.14 -9.19
C ALA A 237 17.54 25.83 -8.63
N ALA A 238 16.80 25.07 -9.45
CA ALA A 238 16.32 23.74 -9.09
C ALA A 238 17.49 22.77 -8.83
N CYS A 239 18.58 22.89 -9.59
CA CYS A 239 19.79 22.08 -9.40
C CYS A 239 20.55 22.42 -8.12
N GLU A 240 20.64 23.69 -7.76
CA GLU A 240 21.20 24.11 -6.47
C GLU A 240 20.34 23.60 -5.30
N ALA A 241 19.01 23.73 -5.40
CA ALA A 241 18.08 23.22 -4.40
C ALA A 241 18.17 21.69 -4.24
N PHE A 242 18.31 20.97 -5.36
CA PHE A 242 18.57 19.53 -5.36
C PHE A 242 19.88 19.19 -4.67
N SER A 243 20.98 19.86 -5.01
CA SER A 243 22.28 19.69 -4.35
C SER A 243 22.17 19.90 -2.84
N GLU A 244 21.45 20.94 -2.40
CA GLU A 244 21.20 21.20 -0.98
C GLU A 244 20.38 20.10 -0.30
N SER A 245 19.41 19.52 -1.01
CA SER A 245 18.54 18.47 -0.51
C SER A 245 19.28 17.16 -0.17
N LEU A 246 20.37 16.84 -0.89
CA LEU A 246 21.18 15.62 -0.68
C LEU A 246 21.79 15.54 0.72
N LYS A 247 21.96 16.67 1.41
CA LYS A 247 22.47 16.75 2.78
C LYS A 247 21.42 16.35 3.83
N ARG A 248 20.14 16.37 3.46
CA ARG A 248 19.03 16.23 4.40
C ARG A 248 18.74 14.75 4.69
N PRO A 249 18.38 14.38 5.93
CA PRO A 249 17.97 13.02 6.25
C PRO A 249 16.80 12.49 5.40
N GLN A 250 15.98 13.39 4.85
CA GLN A 250 14.85 13.09 3.97
C GLN A 250 15.30 12.50 2.62
N ALA A 251 16.52 12.80 2.17
CA ALA A 251 17.08 12.22 0.96
C ALA A 251 17.50 10.74 1.13
N ALA A 252 17.52 10.21 2.36
CA ALA A 252 17.86 8.82 2.59
C ALA A 252 16.75 7.90 2.06
N LEU A 253 17.11 6.90 1.23
CA LEU A 253 16.15 6.02 0.57
C LEU A 253 15.23 5.29 1.56
N ARG A 254 15.74 4.92 2.74
CA ARG A 254 14.93 4.32 3.81
C ARG A 254 13.72 5.15 4.26
N LYS A 255 13.67 6.43 3.91
CA LYS A 255 12.55 7.33 4.19
C LYS A 255 11.55 7.48 3.04
N ALA A 256 11.86 6.96 1.84
CA ALA A 256 11.04 7.10 0.63
C ALA A 256 9.63 6.49 0.78
N PHE A 257 9.47 5.54 1.71
CA PHE A 257 8.20 4.87 1.99
C PHE A 257 7.82 4.88 3.48
N LEU A 258 8.30 5.87 4.23
CA LEU A 258 7.83 6.10 5.59
C LEU A 258 6.59 7.01 5.58
N PRO A 259 5.74 6.94 6.62
CA PRO A 259 4.70 7.94 6.79
C PRO A 259 5.35 9.31 6.79
N THR A 260 4.87 10.23 5.96
CA THR A 260 5.19 11.64 6.14
C THR A 260 4.72 11.98 7.55
N GLU A 261 5.62 12.43 8.43
CA GLU A 261 5.19 12.95 9.72
C GLU A 261 4.21 14.08 9.39
N LEU A 262 2.92 13.84 9.65
CA LEU A 262 1.90 14.87 9.59
C LEU A 262 2.42 15.95 10.55
N SER A 263 2.87 17.08 10.01
CA SER A 263 3.31 18.20 10.83
C SER A 263 2.20 18.51 11.84
N PRO A 264 2.57 18.76 13.11
CA PRO A 264 1.61 19.06 14.16
C PRO A 264 0.73 20.26 13.81
#